data_AF-A0A535PEF4-F1
#
_entry.id   AF-A0A535PEF4-F1
#
_cell.length_a   1.000
_cell.length_b   1.000
_cell.length_c   1.000
_cell.angle_alpha   90.00
_cell.angle_beta   90.00
_cell.angle_gamma   90.00
#
_symmetry.space_group_name_H-M   'P 1'
#
loop_
_entity.id
_entity.type
_entity.pdbx_description
1 polymer ?
#
loop_
_entity_poly.entity_id
_entity_poly.type
_entity_poly.pdbx_seq_one_letter_code
_entity_poly.pdbx_strand_id
1 'polypeptide(L)' 'MNLEKQMREIERLRSEMSAKRPAQRTVTTRAVARIIEDVHLEGRMGKFTVEADEPFARGGTEKGASPLQFLMMGTAF' A
#
# COMPACT_ATOMS: atom_id res chain seq x y z
N MET A 1 8.28 -16.84 5.34
CA MET A 1 6.95 -16.20 5.44
C MET A 1 6.09 -17.03 6.39
N ASN A 2 5.51 -16.44 7.43
CA ASN A 2 4.65 -17.18 8.38
C ASN A 2 3.19 -16.91 8.05
N LEU A 3 2.61 -17.78 7.22
CA LEU A 3 1.25 -17.65 6.70
C LEU A 3 0.19 -17.75 7.81
N GLU A 4 0.40 -18.61 8.80
CA GLU A 4 -0.52 -18.74 9.92
C GLU A 4 -0.62 -17.47 10.74
N LYS A 5 0.52 -16.82 11.01
CA LYS A 5 0.53 -15.53 11.72
C LYS A 5 -0.24 -14.48 10.93
N GLN A 6 -0.07 -14.42 9.61
CA GLN A 6 -0.80 -13.47 8.77
C GLN A 6 -2.31 -13.76 8.79
N MET A 7 -2.72 -15.02 8.68
CA MET A 7 -4.13 -15.40 8.72
C MET A 7 -4.77 -15.04 10.08
N ARG A 8 -4.09 -15.33 11.19
CA ARG A 8 -4.57 -14.97 12.54
C ARG A 8 -4.81 -13.47 12.69
N GLU A 9 -3.94 -12.63 12.13
CA GLU A 9 -4.14 -11.18 12.15
C GLU A 9 -5.32 -10.73 11.29
N ILE A 10 -5.51 -11.33 10.11
CA ILE A 10 -6.66 -11.03 9.24
C ILE A 10 -7.97 -11.39 9.96
N GLU A 11 -8.03 -12.57 10.59
CA GLU A 11 -9.20 -13.01 11.35
C GLU A 11 -9.49 -12.10 12.55
N ARG A 12 -8.46 -11.69 13.29
CA ARG A 12 -8.59 -10.72 14.39
C ARG A 12 -9.17 -9.41 13.89
N LEU A 13 -8.64 -8.84 12.81
CA LEU A 13 -9.12 -7.58 12.22
C LEU A 13 -10.58 -7.69 11.74
N ARG A 14 -10.95 -8.80 11.10
CA ARG A 14 -12.32 -9.06 10.65
C ARG A 14 -13.30 -9.12 11.83
N SER A 15 -12.93 -9.82 12.90
CA SER A 15 -13.73 -9.92 14.12
C SER A 15 -13.90 -8.55 14.81
N GLU A 16 -12.82 -7.78 14.92
CA GLU A 16 -12.87 -6.43 15.49
C GLU A 16 -13.77 -5.48 14.69
N MET A 17 -13.73 -5.56 13.36
CA MET A 17 -14.55 -4.72 12.49
C MET A 17 -16.02 -5.16 12.47
N SER A 18 -16.30 -6.46 12.56
CA SER A 18 -17.69 -6.96 12.61
C SER A 18 -18.38 -6.58 13.93
N ALA A 19 -17.64 -6.54 15.04
CA ALA A 19 -18.14 -6.11 16.35
C ALA A 19 -18.48 -4.61 16.42
N LYS A 20 -17.93 -3.77 15.53
CA LYS A 20 -18.22 -2.33 15.48
C LYS A 20 -19.61 -2.04 14.90
N ARG A 21 -20.24 -0.96 15.38
CA ARG A 21 -21.47 -0.40 14.77
C ARG A 21 -21.20 -0.03 13.31
N PRO A 22 -22.19 -0.10 12.39
CA PRO A 22 -21.97 0.19 10.97
C PRO A 22 -21.25 1.51 10.69
N ALA A 23 -21.62 2.59 11.38
CA ALA A 23 -20.98 3.91 11.24
C ALA A 23 -19.49 3.93 11.63
N GLN A 24 -19.02 2.96 12.42
CA GLN A 24 -17.63 2.81 12.87
C GLN A 24 -16.83 1.82 12.00
N ARG A 25 -17.47 1.24 10.97
CA ARG A 25 -16.81 0.32 10.03
C ARG A 25 -16.12 1.04 8.86
N THR A 26 -16.43 2.31 8.67
CA THR A 26 -15.79 3.15 7.66
C THR A 26 -14.44 3.64 8.17
N VAL A 27 -13.39 3.40 7.40
CA VAL A 27 -12.04 3.92 7.65
C VAL A 27 -11.67 4.82 6.49
N THR A 28 -11.14 6.01 6.79
CA THR A 28 -10.55 6.89 5.77
C THR A 28 -9.04 6.80 5.88
N THR A 29 -8.40 6.31 4.82
CA THR A 29 -6.94 6.30 4.69
C THR A 29 -6.55 7.34 3.65
N ARG A 30 -5.62 8.23 4.01
CA ARG A 30 -5.06 9.21 3.09
C ARG A 30 -3.62 8.85 2.77
N ALA A 31 -3.31 8.81 1.47
CA ALA A 31 -1.95 8.79 0.96
C ALA A 31 -1.67 10.11 0.23
N VAL A 32 -0.44 10.60 0.33
CA VAL A 32 0.03 11.76 -0.43
C VAL A 32 1.28 11.34 -1.16
N ALA A 33 1.32 11.54 -2.47
CA ALA A 33 2.50 11.28 -3.28
C ALA A 33 3.06 12.60 -3.82
N ARG A 34 4.39 12.68 -3.93
CA ARG A 34 5.10 13.76 -4.59
C ARG A 34 6.13 13.20 -5.56
N ILE A 35 6.36 13.91 -6.66
CA ILE A 35 7.47 13.65 -7.57
C ILE A 35 8.75 14.20 -6.91
N ILE A 36 9.77 13.34 -6.79
CA ILE A 36 11.11 13.76 -6.38
C ILE A 36 11.90 14.21 -7.61
N GLU A 37 11.89 13.37 -8.66
CA GLU A 37 12.64 13.56 -9.91
C GLU A 37 11.92 12.81 -11.02
N ASP A 38 11.53 13.49 -12.10
CA ASP A 38 10.81 12.91 -13.26
C ASP A 38 9.65 11.97 -12.89
N VAL A 39 9.87 10.65 -12.97
CA VAL A 39 8.88 9.60 -12.65
C VAL A 39 9.15 8.88 -11.32
N HIS A 40 10.18 9.30 -10.58
CA HIS A 40 10.48 8.83 -9.22
C HIS A 40 9.59 9.57 -8.21
N LEU A 41 8.76 8.80 -7.53
CA LEU A 41 7.71 9.23 -6.62
C LEU A 41 8.01 8.78 -5.19
N GLU A 42 7.73 9.65 -4.23
CA GLU A 42 7.63 9.29 -2.81
C GLU A 42 6.16 9.41 -2.37
N GLY A 43 5.61 8.29 -1.90
CA GLY A 43 4.29 8.20 -1.29
C GLY A 43 4.38 8.08 0.22
N ARG A 44 3.60 8.88 0.94
CA ARG A 44 3.44 8.79 2.40
C ARG A 44 2.02 8.38 2.77
N MET A 45 1.90 7.30 3.54
CA MET A 45 0.63 6.79 4.07
C MET A 45 0.77 6.51 5.56
N GLY A 46 0.24 7.41 6.39
CA GLY A 46 0.40 7.34 7.85
C GLY A 46 1.87 7.37 8.27
N LYS A 47 2.36 6.25 8.84
CA LYS A 47 3.75 6.07 9.29
C LYS A 47 4.68 5.48 8.22
N PHE A 48 4.14 5.10 7.07
CA PHE A 48 4.88 4.42 6.01
C PHE A 48 5.26 5.40 4.91
N THR A 49 6.49 5.29 4.45
CA THR A 49 6.99 5.91 3.21
C THR A 49 7.22 4.79 2.20
N VAL A 50 6.78 4.99 0.97
CA VAL A 50 6.94 4.08 -0.16
C VAL A 50 7.54 4.87 -1.31
N GLU A 51 8.53 4.30 -1.99
CA GLU A 51 9.07 4.86 -3.23
C GLU A 51 8.54 4.07 -4.41
N ALA A 52 8.14 4.78 -5.47
CA ALA A 52 7.77 4.19 -6.75
C ALA A 52 8.57 4.86 -7.86
N ASP A 53 8.97 4.10 -8.86
CA ASP A 53 9.77 4.60 -9.99
C ASP A 53 9.50 3.72 -11.21
N GLU A 54 10.07 4.06 -12.36
CA GLU A 54 9.93 3.27 -13.58
C GLU A 54 11.28 2.70 -14.04
N PRO A 55 11.28 1.62 -14.85
CA PRO A 55 12.46 1.18 -15.57
C PRO A 55 13.02 2.26 -16.49
N PHE A 56 14.31 2.17 -16.82
CA PHE A 56 14.95 3.09 -17.77
C PHE A 56 14.21 3.15 -19.11
N ALA A 57 13.67 2.01 -19.58
CA ALA A 57 12.89 1.92 -20.82
C ALA A 57 11.59 2.75 -20.81
N ARG A 58 11.14 3.22 -19.64
CA ARG A 58 9.98 4.09 -19.45
C ARG A 58 10.37 5.46 -18.86
N GLY A 59 11.65 5.81 -18.88
CA GLY A 59 12.15 7.11 -18.43
C GLY A 59 12.35 7.25 -16.92
N GLY A 60 12.37 6.14 -16.18
CA GLY A 60 12.68 6.16 -14.74
C GLY A 60 14.13 5.80 -14.43
N THR A 61 14.41 5.63 -13.14
CA THR A 61 15.77 5.43 -12.63
C THR A 61 16.00 4.05 -11.99
N GLU A 62 15.02 3.14 -12.08
CA GLU A 62 15.03 1.80 -11.46
C GLU A 62 15.24 1.79 -9.95
N LYS A 63 14.96 2.91 -9.26
CA LYS A 63 15.13 3.03 -7.80
C LYS A 63 13.96 2.46 -6.99
N GLY A 64 12.85 2.15 -7.65
CA GLY A 64 11.63 1.65 -7.03
C GLY A 64 10.81 0.77 -7.96
N ALA A 65 9.86 0.04 -7.38
CA ALA A 65 8.87 -0.68 -8.17
C ALA A 65 7.94 0.29 -8.89
N SER A 66 7.41 -0.10 -10.04
CA SER A 66 6.47 0.74 -10.77
C SER A 66 5.13 0.89 -10.05
N PRO A 67 4.45 2.03 -10.22
CA PRO A 67 3.09 2.20 -9.70
C PRO A 67 2.16 1.04 -10.09
N LEU A 68 2.31 0.49 -11.31
CA LEU A 68 1.54 -0.67 -11.75
C LEU A 68 1.90 -1.94 -10.97
N GLN A 69 3.17 -2.16 -10.64
CA GLN A 69 3.57 -3.29 -9.79
C GLN A 69 2.94 -3.17 -8.39
N PHE A 70 2.88 -1.97 -7.80
CA PHE A 70 2.16 -1.75 -6.55
C PHE A 70 0.65 -2.04 -6.66
N LEU A 71 0.01 -1.63 -7.77
CA LEU A 71 -1.40 -1.97 -8.02
C LEU A 71 -1.61 -3.49 -8.06
N MET A 72 -0.74 -4.22 -8.78
CA MET A 72 -0.80 -5.68 -8.84
C MET A 72 -0.63 -6.32 -7.46
N MET A 73 0.28 -5.81 -6.63
CA MET A 73 0.43 -6.28 -5.25
C MET A 73 -0.82 -6.02 -4.41
N GLY A 74 -1.48 -4.86 -4.59
CA GLY A 74 -2.71 -4.53 -3.89
C GLY A 74 -3.87 -5.48 -4.19
N THR A 75 -3.96 -6.00 -5.41
CA THR A 75 -5.01 -6.97 -5.80
C THR A 75 -4.77 -8.40 -5.33
N ALA A 76 -3.57 -8.72 -4.85
CA ALA A 76 -3.22 -10.07 -4.42
C ALA A 76 -3.66 -10.39 -2.96
N PHE A 77 -4.26 -9.43 -2.27
CA PHE A 77 -4.79 -9.52 -0.90
C PHE A 77 -6.32 -9.51 -0.88
#